data_AF-A0A377PB38-F1
#
_entry.id   AF-A0A377PB38-F1
#
_cell.length_a   1.000
_cell.length_b   1.000
_cell.length_c   1.000
_cell.angle_alpha   90.00
_cell.angle_beta   90.00
_cell.angle_gamma   90.00
#
_symmetry.space_group_name_H-M   'P 1'
#
loop_
_entity.id
_entity.type
_entity.pdbx_description
1 polymer ?
#
loop_
_entity_poly.entity_id
_entity_poly.type
_entity_poly.pdbx_seq_one_letter_code
_entity_poly.pdbx_strand_id
1 'polypeptide(L)' 'MCALRLAQGEYLTRHSGRRCLYLIDDFASELDTGRRRLLADRLKATGAQVFVSAVSAEQVSDMVDEKGKMFRVEQGKIAV' A
#
# COMPACT_ATOMS: atom_id res chain seq x y z
N MET A 1 -12.40 0.98 2.44
CA MET A 1 -12.19 -0.24 3.27
C MET A 1 -10.78 -0.34 3.90
N CYS A 2 -9.76 0.28 3.31
CA CYS A 2 -8.34 0.18 3.73
C CYS A 2 -8.02 0.62 5.17
N ALA A 3 -8.68 1.65 5.70
CA ALA A 3 -8.38 2.19 7.03
C ALA A 3 -8.64 1.19 8.18
N LEU A 4 -9.69 0.37 8.08
CA LEU A 4 -9.98 -0.65 9.09
C LEU A 4 -8.94 -1.76 9.07
N ARG A 5 -8.54 -2.23 7.88
CA ARG A 5 -7.47 -3.24 7.72
C ARG A 5 -6.14 -2.74 8.28
N LEU A 6 -5.81 -1.47 8.03
CA LEU A 6 -4.64 -0.83 8.61
C LEU A 6 -4.72 -0.81 10.15
N ALA A 7 -5.84 -0.38 10.73
CA ALA A 7 -6.01 -0.36 12.18
C ALA A 7 -5.88 -1.76 12.81
N GLN A 8 -6.45 -2.78 12.16
CA GLN A 8 -6.31 -4.17 12.57
C GLN A 8 -4.86 -4.66 12.49
N GLY A 9 -4.14 -4.30 11.43
CA GLY A 9 -2.73 -4.63 11.27
C GLY A 9 -1.85 -3.95 12.31
N GLU A 10 -2.04 -2.65 12.56
CA GLU A 10 -1.36 -1.93 13.64
C GLU A 10 -1.63 -2.58 15.01
N TYR A 11 -2.88 -2.94 15.30
CA TYR A 11 -3.26 -3.61 16.53
C TYR A 11 -2.56 -4.97 16.67
N LEU A 12 -2.60 -5.79 15.62
CA LEU A 12 -1.97 -7.11 15.61
C LEU A 12 -0.46 -7.02 15.80
N THR A 13 0.21 -6.08 15.13
CA THR A 13 1.65 -5.85 15.28
C THR A 13 1.99 -5.43 16.70
N ARG A 14 1.21 -4.54 17.33
CA ARG A 14 1.43 -4.13 18.73
C ARG A 14 1.25 -5.29 19.71
N HIS A 15 0.26 -6.16 19.50
CA HIS A 15 -0.04 -7.25 20.45
C HIS A 15 0.82 -8.49 20.28
N SER A 16 1.23 -8.80 19.05
CA SER A 16 1.97 -10.03 18.76
C SER A 16 3.45 -9.81 18.44
N GLY A 17 3.88 -8.55 18.25
CA GLY A 17 5.21 -8.22 17.73
C GLY A 17 5.43 -8.60 16.26
N ARG A 18 4.43 -9.22 15.60
CA ARG A 18 4.55 -9.68 14.21
C ARG A 18 4.21 -8.53 13.26
N ARG A 19 5.17 -8.16 12.40
CA ARG A 19 4.94 -7.18 11.34
C ARG A 19 3.98 -7.75 10.29
N CYS A 20 2.94 -6.99 9.96
CA CYS A 20 2.01 -7.35 8.90
C CYS A 20 2.61 -7.15 7.51
N LEU A 21 2.04 -7.85 6.52
CA LEU A 21 2.17 -7.56 5.10
C LEU A 21 0.86 -6.94 4.63
N TYR A 22 0.91 -5.80 3.96
CA TYR A 22 -0.29 -5.16 3.41
C TYR A 22 -0.38 -5.40 1.90
N LEU A 23 -1.54 -5.91 1.46
CA LEU A 23 -1.89 -6.07 0.06
C LEU A 23 -3.08 -5.15 -0.22
N ILE A 24 -2.88 -4.14 -1.06
CA ILE A 24 -3.92 -3.18 -1.40
C ILE A 24 -4.20 -3.27 -2.89
N ASP A 25 -5.42 -3.70 -3.19
CA ASP A 25 -5.91 -3.76 -4.56
C ASP A 25 -6.49 -2.41 -4.98
N ASP A 26 -6.19 -2.00 -6.21
CA ASP A 26 -6.67 -0.80 -6.88
C ASP A 26 -6.68 0.45 -5.98
N PHE A 27 -5.49 0.86 -5.56
CA PHE A 27 -5.29 1.92 -4.55
C PHE A 27 -5.97 3.26 -4.86
N ALA A 28 -6.28 3.52 -6.14
CA ALA A 28 -6.85 4.78 -6.57
C ALA A 28 -8.38 4.80 -6.64
N SER A 29 -9.08 3.67 -6.66
CA SER A 29 -10.51 3.67 -6.97
C SER A 29 -11.42 4.07 -5.81
N GLU A 30 -10.97 3.94 -4.55
CA GLU A 30 -11.79 4.25 -3.37
C GLU A 30 -11.55 5.64 -2.75
N LEU A 31 -10.50 6.36 -3.17
CA LEU A 31 -9.99 7.52 -2.40
C LEU A 31 -9.62 8.71 -3.29
N ASP A 32 -10.03 9.91 -2.86
CA ASP A 32 -9.49 11.15 -3.41
C ASP A 32 -8.01 11.33 -3.06
N THR A 33 -7.34 12.28 -3.73
CA THR A 33 -5.90 12.55 -3.57
C THR A 33 -5.51 12.83 -2.12
N GLY A 34 -6.32 13.57 -1.36
CA GLY A 34 -6.02 13.87 0.04
C GLY A 34 -6.06 12.62 0.92
N ARG A 35 -7.08 11.79 0.74
CA ARG A 35 -7.23 10.53 1.48
C ARG A 35 -6.19 9.47 1.07
N ARG A 36 -5.80 9.41 -0.20
CA ARG A 36 -4.70 8.52 -0.67
C ARG A 36 -3.39 8.86 0.00
N ARG A 37 -3.02 10.15 0.02
CA ARG A 37 -1.81 10.60 0.71
C ARG A 37 -1.82 10.25 2.19
N LEU A 38 -2.92 10.52 2.89
CA LEU A 38 -3.06 10.15 4.30
C LEU A 38 -2.91 8.64 4.53
N LEU A 39 -3.52 7.83 3.68
CA LEU A 39 -3.40 6.38 3.76
C LEU A 39 -1.96 5.93 3.49
N ALA A 40 -1.30 6.51 2.49
CA ALA A 40 0.10 6.22 2.14
C ALA A 40 1.05 6.55 3.29
N ASP A 41 0.93 7.74 3.88
CA ASP A 41 1.74 8.18 5.02
C ASP A 41 1.58 7.22 6.21
N ARG A 42 0.34 6.78 6.47
CA ARG A 42 0.08 5.83 7.56
C ARG A 42 0.60 4.43 7.29
N LEU A 43 0.47 3.94 6.05
CA LEU A 43 1.04 2.65 5.64
C LEU A 43 2.57 2.66 5.77
N LYS A 44 3.23 3.73 5.30
CA LYS A 44 4.68 3.93 5.45
C LYS A 44 5.11 3.93 6.92
N ALA A 45 4.35 4.63 7.78
CA ALA A 45 4.63 4.70 9.21
C ALA A 45 4.53 3.34 9.94
N THR A 46 3.85 2.34 9.36
CA THR A 46 3.81 0.99 9.97
C THR A 46 5.16 0.25 9.92
N GLY A 47 6.07 0.65 9.01
CA GLY A 47 7.32 -0.07 8.76
C GLY A 47 7.13 -1.50 8.20
N ALA A 48 5.91 -1.80 7.75
CA ALA A 48 5.57 -3.04 7.08
C ALA A 48 5.94 -3.00 5.59
N GLN A 49 6.03 -4.17 4.97
CA GLN A 49 6.06 -4.26 3.51
C GLN A 49 4.64 -4.09 2.97
N VAL A 50 4.51 -3.30 1.90
CA VAL A 50 3.23 -2.98 1.27
C VAL A 50 3.30 -3.27 -0.22
N PHE A 51 2.37 -4.06 -0.74
CA PHE A 51 2.14 -4.24 -2.16
C PHE A 51 0.85 -3.54 -2.56
N VAL A 52 0.93 -2.84 -3.69
CA VAL A 52 -0.17 -2.01 -4.20
C VAL A 52 -0.35 -2.31 -5.67
N SER A 53 -1.59 -2.55 -6.11
CA SER A 53 -1.95 -2.56 -7.53
C SER A 53 -2.61 -1.23 -7.92
N ALA A 54 -2.36 -0.80 -9.16
CA ALA A 54 -2.95 0.39 -9.76
C ALA A 54 -2.88 0.29 -11.28
N VAL A 55 -3.75 1.04 -11.97
CA VAL A 55 -3.79 1.07 -13.44
C VAL A 55 -2.79 2.05 -14.05
N SER A 56 -2.20 2.95 -13.24
CA SER A 56 -1.21 3.93 -13.68
C SER A 56 -0.20 4.24 -12.58
N ALA A 57 0.99 4.71 -12.95
CA ALA A 57 2.05 5.00 -11.99
C ALA A 57 1.73 6.25 -11.13
N GLU A 58 1.03 7.21 -11.70
CA GLU A 58 0.60 8.45 -11.06
C GLU A 58 -0.27 8.17 -9.84
N GLN A 59 -1.11 7.12 -9.92
CA GLN A 59 -2.01 6.68 -8.85
C GLN A 59 -1.29 6.16 -7.62
N VAL A 60 -0.03 5.72 -7.73
CA VAL A 60 0.79 5.19 -6.63
C VAL A 60 1.97 6.08 -6.28
N SER A 61 2.05 7.28 -6.87
CA SER A 61 3.14 8.23 -6.60
C SER A 61 3.34 8.53 -5.11
N ASP A 62 2.24 8.68 -4.36
CA ASP A 62 2.28 8.88 -2.89
C ASP A 62 2.85 7.68 -2.12
N MET A 63 2.82 6.47 -2.69
CA MET A 63 3.33 5.23 -2.08
C MET A 63 4.81 4.98 -2.35
N VAL A 64 5.36 5.52 -3.44
CA VAL A 64 6.76 5.31 -3.82
C VAL A 64 7.68 5.96 -2.78
N ASP A 65 8.76 5.27 -2.45
CA ASP A 65 9.89 5.75 -1.66
C ASP A 65 11.21 5.25 -2.29
N GLU A 66 12.36 5.62 -1.73
CA GLU A 66 13.68 5.25 -2.25
C GLU A 66 13.92 3.72 -2.33
N LYS A 67 13.16 2.93 -1.55
CA LYS A 67 13.28 1.46 -1.50
C LYS A 67 12.18 0.76 -2.31
N GLY A 68 11.22 1.53 -2.83
CA GLY A 68 10.12 1.04 -3.62
C GLY A 68 10.59 0.38 -4.92
N LYS A 69 9.89 -0.67 -5.33
CA LYS A 69 10.06 -1.29 -6.65
C LYS A 69 8.73 -1.22 -7.39
N MET A 70 8.80 -0.76 -8.63
CA MET A 70 7.66 -0.83 -9.54
C MET A 70 7.75 -2.11 -10.35
N PHE A 71 6.59 -2.73 -10.58
CA PHE A 71 6.46 -3.90 -11.42
C PHE A 71 5.34 -3.63 -12.43
N ARG A 72 5.59 -3.94 -13.69
CA ARG A 72 4.56 -3.92 -14.75
C ARG A 72 4.02 -5.32 -14.94
N VAL A 73 2.69 -5.42 -15.02
CA VAL A 73 2.00 -6.67 -15.33
C VAL A 73 1.34 -6.54 -16.69
N GLU A 74 1.66 -7.45 -17.61
CA GLU A 74 1.08 -7.51 -18.95
C GLU A 74 0.86 -8.97 -19.34
N GLN A 75 -0.37 -9.32 -19.74
CA GLN A 75 -0.76 -10.68 -20.12
C GLN A 75 -0.33 -11.77 -19.10
N GLY A 76 -0.48 -11.45 -17.80
CA GLY A 76 -0.13 -12.36 -16.71
C GLY A 76 1.38 -12.51 -16.43
N LYS A 77 2.24 -11.72 -17.08
CA LYS A 77 3.69 -11.69 -16.83
C LYS A 77 4.07 -10.46 -16.03
N ILE A 78 5.02 -10.62 -15.11
CA ILE A 78 5.53 -9.55 -14.24
C ILE A 78 6.95 -9.19 -14.69
N ALA A 79 7.21 -7.91 -14.92
CA ALA A 79 8.53 -7.35 -15.21
C ALA A 79 8.83 -6.16 -14.29
N VAL A 80 10.12 -5.88 -14.06
CA VAL A 80 10.60 -4.71 -13.32
C VAL A 80 10.85 -3.57 -14.29
#